data_AF-A0A1G1BSJ8-F1
#
_entry.id   AF-A0A1G1BSJ8-F1
#
_cell.length_a   1.000
_cell.length_b   1.000
_cell.length_c   1.000
_cell.angle_alpha   90.00
_cell.angle_beta   90.00
_cell.angle_gamma   90.00
#
_symmetry.space_group_name_H-M   'P 1'
#
loop_
_entity.id
_entity.type
_entity.pdbx_description
1 polymer ?
#
loop_
_entity_poly.entity_id
_entity_poly.type
_entity_poly.pdbx_seq_one_letter_code
_entity_poly.pdbx_strand_id
1 'polypeptide(L)'
;MNYFSLFSPAFEFRVLFARHCAIFGEAVTLLQAVCADYAEASAKCQRIQALAAEGNANTHEIDRQLSLTLIKPVDRQGICDLNRAFEEALKAVKAVAVRIRLYGLKEPRSAAKDLASTLREITGEIERLLSQLETKGTGEESRANIRRLRNEADMLLLVAVGELYETGPLDPAQLLDLIKWAQLFDRIEEAIDRAGTIAEVIENVLLRNV
;
A
#
# COMPACT_ATOMS: atom_id res chain seq x y z
N MET A 1 21.45 10.90 26.51
CA MET A 1 20.18 10.59 27.18
C MET A 1 19.08 11.38 26.47
N ASN A 2 18.29 10.68 25.65
CA ASN A 2 16.95 10.96 25.10
C ASN A 2 16.67 12.36 24.49
N TYR A 3 16.12 12.55 23.28
CA TYR A 3 15.05 11.83 22.59
C TYR A 3 15.18 12.07 21.06
N PHE A 4 15.43 11.01 20.27
CA PHE A 4 15.00 11.00 18.87
C PHE A 4 13.58 10.44 18.88
N SER A 5 12.60 11.31 18.70
CA SER A 5 11.21 10.93 18.55
C SER A 5 10.74 11.52 17.24
N LEU A 6 10.25 10.66 16.34
CA LEU A 6 9.41 11.05 15.21
C LEU A 6 8.25 12.00 15.65
N PHE A 7 7.91 11.95 16.93
CA PHE A 7 6.82 12.69 17.56
C PHE A 7 7.34 13.56 18.71
N SER A 8 8.43 14.30 18.48
CA SER A 8 8.66 15.48 19.33
C SER A 8 7.37 16.31 19.33
N PRO A 9 6.81 16.72 20.49
CA PRO A 9 5.55 17.46 20.59
C PRO A 9 5.55 18.80 19.84
N ALA A 10 6.69 19.17 19.25
CA ALA A 10 6.91 20.40 18.54
C ALA A 10 6.81 20.26 17.00
N PHE A 11 6.38 19.10 16.46
CA PHE A 11 6.05 18.90 15.03
C PHE A 11 4.90 17.90 14.82
N GLU A 12 3.99 18.23 13.91
CA GLU A 12 2.82 17.40 13.57
C GLU A 12 3.12 16.31 12.51
N PHE A 13 4.35 15.79 12.40
CA PHE A 13 4.64 14.65 11.51
C PHE A 13 3.75 13.45 11.82
N ARG A 14 3.36 13.29 13.09
CA ARG A 14 2.34 12.33 13.53
C ARG A 14 1.04 12.44 12.75
N VAL A 15 0.50 13.66 12.68
CA VAL A 15 -0.79 13.95 12.05
C VAL A 15 -0.66 13.72 10.54
N LEU A 16 0.47 14.12 9.96
CA LEU A 16 0.74 13.91 8.54
C LEU A 16 0.90 12.43 8.17
N PHE A 17 1.57 11.62 9.01
CA PHE A 17 1.67 10.17 8.78
C PHE A 17 0.35 9.44 9.05
N ALA A 18 -0.39 9.83 10.07
CA ALA A 18 -1.75 9.31 10.30
C ALA A 18 -2.67 9.63 9.11
N ARG A 19 -2.53 10.83 8.52
CA ARG A 19 -3.23 11.21 7.30
C ARG A 19 -2.80 10.37 6.09
N HIS A 20 -1.50 10.12 5.90
CA HIS A 20 -1.00 9.19 4.86
C HIS A 20 -1.62 7.82 5.00
N CYS A 21 -1.64 7.29 6.22
CA CYS A 21 -2.20 5.99 6.53
C CYS A 21 -3.71 5.93 6.24
N ALA A 22 -4.47 6.97 6.62
CA ALA A 22 -5.90 7.06 6.33
C ALA A 22 -6.19 7.13 4.82
N ILE A 23 -5.44 7.96 4.06
CA ILE A 23 -5.57 8.07 2.61
C ILE A 23 -5.26 6.72 1.94
N PHE A 24 -4.17 6.07 2.34
CA PHE A 24 -3.78 4.77 1.82
C PHE A 24 -4.83 3.69 2.14
N GLY A 25 -5.30 3.64 3.39
CA GLY A 25 -6.37 2.76 3.84
C GLY A 25 -7.66 2.92 3.03
N GLU A 26 -8.12 4.14 2.80
CA GLU A 26 -9.30 4.42 1.98
C GLU A 26 -9.10 3.94 0.53
N ALA A 27 -7.92 4.21 -0.06
CA ALA A 27 -7.61 3.78 -1.41
C ALA A 27 -7.60 2.24 -1.56
N VAL A 28 -7.04 1.53 -0.58
CA VAL A 28 -7.01 0.06 -0.55
C VAL A 28 -8.42 -0.51 -0.36
N THR A 29 -9.25 0.08 0.51
CA THR A 29 -10.65 -0.34 0.69
C THR A 29 -11.45 -0.19 -0.59
N LEU A 30 -11.28 0.92 -1.30
CA LEU A 30 -11.93 1.13 -2.59
C LEU A 30 -11.42 0.13 -3.64
N LEU A 31 -10.11 -0.16 -3.66
CA LEU A 31 -9.55 -1.15 -4.57
C LEU A 31 -10.11 -2.56 -4.28
N GLN A 32 -10.19 -2.95 -3.01
CA GLN A 32 -10.82 -4.21 -2.60
C GLN A 32 -12.27 -4.29 -3.07
N ALA A 33 -13.04 -3.20 -2.94
CA ALA A 33 -14.41 -3.14 -3.43
C ALA A 33 -14.49 -3.29 -4.97
N VAL A 34 -13.56 -2.67 -5.71
CA VAL A 34 -13.45 -2.83 -7.17
C VAL A 34 -13.07 -4.26 -7.57
N CYS A 35 -12.18 -4.92 -6.83
CA CYS A 35 -11.80 -6.31 -7.09
C CYS A 35 -12.88 -7.31 -6.66
N ALA A 36 -13.82 -6.92 -5.80
CA ALA A 36 -14.96 -7.75 -5.41
C ALA A 36 -16.11 -7.67 -6.41
N ASP A 37 -16.42 -6.46 -6.88
CA ASP A 37 -17.41 -6.21 -7.93
C ASP A 37 -17.00 -5.00 -8.78
N TYR A 38 -17.34 -5.04 -10.06
CA TYR A 38 -17.15 -3.88 -10.94
C TYR A 38 -18.30 -2.87 -10.87
N ALA A 39 -19.23 -3.01 -9.91
CA ALA A 39 -20.28 -2.02 -9.72
C ALA A 39 -19.62 -0.70 -9.30
N GLU A 40 -19.97 0.38 -9.98
CA GLU A 40 -19.41 1.72 -9.74
C GLU A 40 -17.87 1.77 -9.83
N ALA A 41 -17.22 0.80 -10.48
CA ALA A 41 -15.76 0.73 -10.55
C ALA A 41 -15.14 2.01 -11.12
N SER A 42 -15.80 2.65 -12.08
CA SER A 42 -15.34 3.94 -12.62
C SER A 42 -15.27 5.02 -11.54
N ALA A 43 -16.31 5.16 -10.71
CA ALA A 43 -16.36 6.14 -9.63
C ALA A 43 -15.34 5.81 -8.53
N LYS A 44 -15.26 4.55 -8.10
CA LYS A 44 -14.27 4.08 -7.12
C LYS A 44 -12.83 4.32 -7.61
N CYS A 45 -12.52 4.00 -8.88
CA CYS A 45 -11.21 4.27 -9.47
C CYS A 45 -10.89 5.77 -9.62
N GLN A 46 -11.89 6.62 -9.90
CA GLN A 46 -11.70 8.07 -9.89
C GLN A 46 -11.41 8.58 -8.47
N ARG A 47 -12.09 8.05 -7.45
CA ARG A 47 -11.79 8.40 -6.05
C ARG A 47 -10.38 7.97 -5.64
N ILE A 48 -9.92 6.79 -6.04
CA ILE A 48 -8.53 6.35 -5.83
C ILE A 48 -7.52 7.32 -6.48
N GLN A 49 -7.83 7.84 -7.67
CA GLN A 49 -6.98 8.86 -8.32
C GLN A 49 -6.95 10.18 -7.54
N ALA A 50 -8.08 10.62 -7.00
CA ALA A 50 -8.16 11.79 -6.15
C ALA A 50 -7.36 11.59 -4.84
N LEU A 51 -7.52 10.44 -4.19
CA LEU A 51 -6.76 10.06 -3.00
C LEU A 51 -5.25 10.06 -3.26
N ALA A 52 -4.81 9.58 -4.43
CA ALA A 52 -3.40 9.66 -4.81
C ALA A 52 -2.88 11.11 -4.96
N ALA A 53 -3.72 12.03 -5.44
CA ALA A 53 -3.37 13.45 -5.49
C ALA A 53 -3.33 14.08 -4.08
N GLU A 54 -4.27 13.71 -3.21
CA GLU A 54 -4.29 14.10 -1.80
C GLU A 54 -3.04 13.59 -1.05
N GLY A 55 -2.65 12.34 -1.29
CA GLY A 55 -1.43 11.74 -0.74
C GLY A 55 -0.17 12.47 -1.21
N ASN A 56 -0.07 12.81 -2.50
CA ASN A 56 1.05 13.59 -3.02
C ASN A 56 1.14 14.99 -2.38
N ALA A 57 0.00 15.65 -2.17
CA ALA A 57 -0.02 16.92 -1.45
C ALA A 57 0.45 16.76 0.01
N ASN A 58 0.11 15.65 0.67
CA ASN A 58 0.60 15.33 2.00
C ASN A 58 2.12 15.05 2.03
N THR A 59 2.64 14.34 1.02
CA THR A 59 4.09 14.12 0.82
C THR A 59 4.84 15.43 0.75
N HIS A 60 4.37 16.37 -0.07
CA HIS A 60 4.98 17.70 -0.19
C HIS A 60 4.92 18.50 1.12
N GLU A 61 3.85 18.38 1.90
CA GLU A 61 3.78 19.05 3.20
C GLU A 61 4.78 18.45 4.21
N ILE A 62 4.97 17.13 4.24
CA ILE A 62 6.00 16.49 5.07
C ILE A 62 7.39 17.00 4.68
N ASP A 63 7.71 17.04 3.38
CA ASP A 63 9.01 17.52 2.89
C ASP A 63 9.23 18.99 3.26
N ARG A 64 8.19 19.82 3.12
CA ARG A 64 8.22 21.24 3.52
C ARG A 64 8.49 21.38 5.02
N GLN A 65 7.75 20.68 5.87
CA GLN A 65 7.93 20.73 7.32
C GLN A 65 9.33 20.25 7.73
N LEU A 66 9.83 19.20 7.07
CA LEU A 66 11.17 18.67 7.31
C LEU A 66 12.27 19.68 6.91
N SER A 67 12.07 20.43 5.82
CA SER A 67 13.00 21.49 5.39
C SER A 67 13.06 22.67 6.38
N LEU A 68 11.93 23.00 7.03
CA LEU A 68 11.84 24.07 8.02
C LEU A 68 12.38 23.67 9.41
N THR A 69 12.58 22.37 9.63
CA THR A 69 13.10 21.81 10.89
C THR A 69 14.64 21.79 10.88
N LEU A 70 15.27 22.95 11.12
CA LEU A 70 16.74 23.08 11.02
C LEU A 70 17.50 22.77 12.32
N ILE A 71 16.90 22.98 13.49
CA ILE A 71 17.63 23.00 14.77
C ILE A 71 17.30 21.78 15.67
N LYS A 72 16.16 21.10 15.45
CA LYS A 72 15.71 20.03 16.36
C LYS A 72 16.23 18.65 15.94
N PRO A 73 16.64 17.79 16.90
CA PRO A 73 17.01 16.41 16.61
C PRO A 73 15.76 15.60 16.24
N VAL A 74 15.61 15.32 14.95
CA VAL A 74 14.58 14.44 14.39
C VAL A 74 15.25 13.40 13.50
N ASP A 75 14.67 12.20 13.39
CA ASP A 75 15.14 11.17 12.46
C ASP A 75 14.73 11.55 11.02
N ARG A 76 15.49 12.48 10.42
CA ARG A 76 15.21 13.02 9.08
C ARG A 76 15.17 11.92 8.03
N GLN A 77 16.09 10.95 8.13
CA GLN A 77 16.18 9.85 7.19
C GLN A 77 14.95 8.94 7.32
N GLY A 78 14.58 8.57 8.55
CA GLY A 78 13.35 7.80 8.82
C GLY A 78 12.08 8.48 8.31
N ILE A 79 11.97 9.81 8.49
CA ILE A 79 10.83 10.59 7.96
C ILE A 79 10.80 10.53 6.43
N CYS A 80 11.92 10.80 5.75
CA CYS A 80 12.00 10.75 4.29
C CYS A 80 11.67 9.35 3.75
N ASP A 81 12.25 8.32 4.34
CA ASP A 81 12.04 6.94 3.92
C ASP A 81 10.57 6.52 4.08
N LEU A 82 9.95 6.89 5.21
CA LEU A 82 8.54 6.54 5.46
C LEU A 82 7.61 7.33 4.54
N ASN A 83 7.90 8.62 4.31
CA ASN A 83 7.14 9.46 3.38
C ASN A 83 7.15 8.87 1.96
N ARG A 84 8.33 8.48 1.47
CA ARG A 84 8.49 7.84 0.16
C ARG A 84 7.79 6.49 0.08
N ALA A 85 7.90 5.65 1.12
CA ALA A 85 7.24 4.34 1.13
C ALA A 85 5.71 4.45 0.99
N PHE A 86 5.07 5.40 1.70
CA PHE A 86 3.64 5.67 1.54
C PHE A 86 3.28 6.17 0.14
N GLU A 87 4.08 7.08 -0.43
CA GLU A 87 3.85 7.59 -1.79
C GLU A 87 3.92 6.45 -2.83
N GLU A 88 4.94 5.60 -2.76
CA GLU A 88 5.13 4.47 -3.67
C GLU A 88 3.99 3.45 -3.56
N ALA A 89 3.56 3.12 -2.34
CA ALA A 89 2.44 2.19 -2.11
C ALA A 89 1.12 2.74 -2.66
N LEU A 90 0.81 4.01 -2.39
CA LEU A 90 -0.40 4.65 -2.90
C LEU A 90 -0.38 4.76 -4.44
N LYS A 91 0.79 5.01 -5.03
CA LYS A 91 0.99 5.00 -6.48
C LYS A 91 0.75 3.60 -7.07
N ALA A 92 1.20 2.54 -6.40
CA ALA A 92 0.96 1.17 -6.83
C ALA A 92 -0.54 0.82 -6.80
N VAL A 93 -1.27 1.15 -5.72
CA VAL A 93 -2.72 0.99 -5.62
C VAL A 93 -3.46 1.72 -6.75
N LYS A 94 -3.10 2.99 -7.01
CA LYS A 94 -3.63 3.75 -8.14
C LYS A 94 -3.36 3.05 -9.48
N ALA A 95 -2.17 2.48 -9.65
CA ALA A 95 -1.77 1.82 -10.89
C ALA A 95 -2.61 0.57 -11.21
N VAL A 96 -3.06 -0.16 -10.18
CA VAL A 96 -4.02 -1.26 -10.30
C VAL A 96 -5.39 -0.72 -10.73
N ALA A 97 -5.93 0.24 -9.98
CA ALA A 97 -7.25 0.82 -10.23
C ALA A 97 -7.40 1.40 -11.65
N VAL A 98 -6.36 2.11 -12.12
CA VAL A 98 -6.30 2.66 -13.49
C VAL A 98 -6.36 1.53 -14.53
N ARG A 99 -5.64 0.44 -14.34
CA ARG A 99 -5.62 -0.69 -15.30
C ARG A 99 -6.93 -1.44 -15.35
N ILE A 100 -7.58 -1.68 -14.20
CA ILE A 100 -8.92 -2.28 -14.17
C ILE A 100 -9.88 -1.47 -15.05
N ARG A 101 -9.85 -0.14 -14.93
CA ARG A 101 -10.68 0.75 -15.75
C ARG A 101 -10.29 0.74 -17.23
N LEU A 102 -9.00 0.71 -17.56
CA LEU A 102 -8.51 0.78 -18.94
C LEU A 102 -8.66 -0.54 -19.70
N TYR A 103 -8.51 -1.68 -19.04
CA TYR A 103 -8.50 -2.99 -19.68
C TYR A 103 -9.90 -3.49 -20.05
N GLY A 104 -10.95 -2.87 -19.52
CA GLY A 104 -12.33 -3.27 -19.78
C GLY A 104 -12.58 -4.72 -19.38
N LEU A 105 -12.07 -5.11 -18.21
CA LEU A 105 -12.27 -6.47 -17.68
C LEU A 105 -13.77 -6.68 -17.43
N LYS A 106 -14.31 -7.80 -17.89
CA LYS A 106 -15.75 -8.07 -17.81
C LYS A 106 -16.20 -8.41 -16.39
N GLU A 107 -15.42 -9.25 -15.72
CA GLU A 107 -15.72 -9.74 -14.37
C GLU A 107 -14.43 -9.82 -13.56
N PRO A 108 -14.47 -9.58 -12.24
CA PRO A 108 -13.32 -9.83 -11.38
C PRO A 108 -13.01 -11.32 -11.27
N ARG A 109 -11.72 -11.68 -11.18
CA ARG A 109 -11.29 -13.04 -10.82
C ARG A 109 -11.24 -13.20 -9.31
N SER A 110 -11.55 -14.40 -8.81
CA SER A 110 -11.46 -14.77 -7.39
C SER A 110 -10.10 -14.41 -6.79
N ALA A 111 -9.00 -14.79 -7.46
CA ALA A 111 -7.66 -14.48 -7.01
C ALA A 111 -7.40 -12.97 -6.84
N ALA A 112 -7.95 -12.11 -7.72
CA ALA A 112 -7.78 -10.66 -7.59
C ALA A 112 -8.54 -10.09 -6.38
N LYS A 113 -9.71 -10.67 -6.06
CA LYS A 113 -10.48 -10.34 -4.85
C LYS A 113 -9.71 -10.76 -3.60
N ASP A 114 -9.16 -11.97 -3.58
CA ASP A 114 -8.44 -12.52 -2.45
C ASP A 114 -7.13 -11.75 -2.19
N LEU A 115 -6.34 -11.46 -3.24
CA LEU A 115 -5.15 -10.62 -3.14
C LEU A 115 -5.46 -9.20 -2.63
N ALA A 116 -6.55 -8.60 -3.09
CA ALA A 116 -6.97 -7.28 -2.62
C ALA A 116 -7.44 -7.32 -1.14
N SER A 117 -8.01 -8.43 -0.69
CA SER A 117 -8.29 -8.66 0.74
C SER A 117 -7.01 -8.74 1.55
N THR A 118 -6.02 -9.51 1.09
CA THR A 118 -4.71 -9.60 1.75
C THR A 118 -4.04 -8.23 1.85
N LEU A 119 -4.09 -7.41 0.79
CA LEU A 119 -3.59 -6.04 0.83
C LEU A 119 -4.31 -5.17 1.88
N ARG A 120 -5.63 -5.34 2.04
CA ARG A 120 -6.40 -4.64 3.08
C ARG A 120 -5.99 -5.09 4.48
N GLU A 121 -5.75 -6.37 4.69
CA GLU A 121 -5.27 -6.91 5.97
C GLU A 121 -3.87 -6.37 6.32
N ILE A 122 -2.95 -6.37 5.35
CA ILE A 122 -1.61 -5.76 5.50
C ILE A 122 -1.74 -4.28 5.88
N THR A 123 -2.66 -3.55 5.24
CA THR A 123 -2.90 -2.13 5.55
C THR A 123 -3.39 -1.93 6.99
N GLY A 124 -4.24 -2.81 7.50
CA GLY A 124 -4.65 -2.79 8.91
C GLY A 124 -3.49 -3.04 9.88
N GLU A 125 -2.54 -3.90 9.54
CA GLU A 125 -1.33 -4.10 10.35
C GLU A 125 -0.39 -2.89 10.28
N ILE A 126 -0.30 -2.19 9.14
CA ILE A 126 0.45 -0.93 9.01
C ILE A 126 -0.15 0.16 9.90
N GLU A 127 -1.48 0.28 9.94
CA GLU A 127 -2.19 1.20 10.84
C GLU A 127 -1.80 0.95 12.31
N ARG A 128 -1.76 -0.33 12.73
CA ARG A 128 -1.33 -0.74 14.08
C ARG A 128 0.14 -0.42 14.33
N LEU A 129 1.05 -0.74 13.41
CA LEU A 129 2.47 -0.40 13.53
C LEU A 129 2.69 1.11 13.71
N LEU A 130 1.96 1.93 12.94
CA LEU A 130 2.07 3.37 13.04
C LEU A 130 1.62 3.88 14.42
N SER A 131 0.57 3.29 15.01
CA SER A 131 0.16 3.63 16.38
C SER A 131 1.17 3.22 17.45
N GLN A 132 1.92 2.13 17.24
CA GLN A 132 2.91 1.63 18.20
C GLN A 132 4.17 2.47 18.25
N LEU A 133 4.45 3.22 17.18
CA LEU A 133 5.47 4.25 17.18
C LEU A 133 5.21 5.32 18.28
N GLU A 134 3.95 5.52 18.71
CA GLU A 134 3.59 6.42 19.80
C GLU A 134 3.80 5.79 21.18
N THR A 135 3.49 4.50 21.32
CA THR A 135 3.50 3.78 22.60
C THR A 135 4.83 3.09 22.90
N LYS A 136 5.83 3.22 22.01
CA LYS A 136 7.12 2.51 22.06
C LYS A 136 6.97 0.98 22.05
N GLY A 137 5.92 0.49 21.40
CA GLY A 137 5.75 -0.95 21.17
C GLY A 137 6.80 -1.48 20.18
N THR A 138 7.12 -2.77 20.26
CA THR A 138 8.06 -3.42 19.34
C THR A 138 7.45 -3.69 17.97
N GLY A 139 6.12 -3.73 17.86
CA GLY A 139 5.39 -4.10 16.64
C GLY A 139 5.74 -5.46 16.07
N GLU A 140 6.27 -6.36 16.91
CA GLU A 140 6.71 -7.69 16.49
C GLU A 140 5.56 -8.54 15.93
N GLU A 141 4.40 -8.51 16.58
CA GLU A 141 3.20 -9.23 16.14
C GLU A 141 2.69 -8.74 14.78
N SER A 142 2.46 -7.44 14.62
CA SER A 142 2.02 -6.88 13.34
C SER A 142 3.03 -7.13 12.22
N ARG A 143 4.34 -7.06 12.51
CA ARG A 143 5.38 -7.43 11.54
C ARG A 143 5.32 -8.91 11.15
N ALA A 144 5.11 -9.80 12.12
CA ALA A 144 4.95 -11.23 11.85
C ALA A 144 3.71 -11.52 10.99
N ASN A 145 2.60 -10.84 11.27
CA ASN A 145 1.37 -10.94 10.48
C ASN A 145 1.57 -10.45 9.05
N ILE A 146 2.23 -9.31 8.84
CA ILE A 146 2.52 -8.79 7.49
C ILE A 146 3.40 -9.78 6.70
N ARG A 147 4.44 -10.34 7.32
CA ARG A 147 5.27 -11.37 6.67
C ARG A 147 4.47 -12.61 6.28
N ARG A 148 3.58 -13.09 7.16
CA ARG A 148 2.69 -14.22 6.88
C ARG A 148 1.76 -13.90 5.70
N LEU A 149 1.10 -12.74 5.73
CA LEU A 149 0.17 -12.29 4.68
C LEU A 149 0.87 -12.14 3.32
N ARG A 150 2.10 -11.62 3.29
CA ARG A 150 2.89 -11.53 2.05
C ARG A 150 3.20 -12.92 1.48
N ASN A 151 3.68 -13.85 2.31
CA ASN A 151 3.95 -15.22 1.86
C ASN A 151 2.67 -15.91 1.33
N GLU A 152 1.51 -15.64 1.95
CA GLU A 152 0.22 -16.14 1.46
C GLU A 152 -0.18 -15.51 0.12
N ALA A 153 0.05 -14.20 -0.06
CA ALA A 153 -0.16 -13.51 -1.32
C ALA A 153 0.73 -14.07 -2.44
N ASP A 154 2.01 -14.31 -2.17
CA ASP A 154 2.95 -14.87 -3.15
C ASP A 154 2.49 -16.25 -3.65
N MET A 155 2.05 -17.11 -2.71
CA MET A 155 1.51 -18.42 -3.04
C MET A 155 0.21 -18.34 -3.84
N LEU A 156 -0.70 -17.44 -3.44
CA LEU A 156 -1.94 -17.19 -4.17
C LEU A 156 -1.68 -16.68 -5.58
N LEU A 157 -0.69 -15.80 -5.76
CA LEU A 157 -0.29 -15.26 -7.05
C LEU A 157 0.26 -16.36 -7.95
N LEU A 158 1.13 -17.24 -7.43
CA LEU A 158 1.67 -18.39 -8.16
C LEU A 158 0.56 -19.31 -8.68
N VAL A 159 -0.43 -19.63 -7.84
CA VAL A 159 -1.58 -20.45 -8.23
C VAL A 159 -2.42 -19.71 -9.28
N ALA A 160 -2.74 -18.44 -9.06
CA ALA A 160 -3.57 -17.64 -9.97
C ALA A 160 -2.94 -17.49 -11.36
N VAL A 161 -1.61 -17.34 -11.42
CA VAL A 161 -0.84 -17.29 -12.66
C VAL A 161 -0.82 -18.68 -13.31
N GLY A 162 -0.61 -19.76 -12.55
CA GLY A 162 -0.71 -21.14 -13.05
C GLY A 162 -2.05 -21.40 -13.74
N GLU A 163 -3.16 -21.14 -13.04
CA GLU A 163 -4.53 -21.27 -13.57
C GLU A 163 -4.78 -20.40 -14.80
N LEU A 164 -4.11 -19.24 -14.90
CA LEU A 164 -4.22 -18.36 -16.06
C LEU A 164 -3.61 -18.98 -17.33
N TYR A 165 -2.58 -19.80 -17.18
CA TYR A 165 -1.89 -20.51 -18.28
C TYR A 165 -2.38 -21.95 -18.50
N GLU A 166 -3.20 -22.49 -17.59
CA GLU A 166 -3.89 -23.80 -17.74
C GLU A 166 -5.04 -23.73 -18.75
N THR A 167 -4.74 -23.33 -19.98
CA THR A 167 -5.71 -23.22 -21.05
C THR A 167 -5.23 -23.98 -22.29
N GLY A 168 -6.15 -24.64 -22.98
CA GLY A 168 -5.91 -25.21 -24.32
C GLY A 168 -5.67 -24.12 -25.38
N PRO A 169 -5.71 -24.47 -26.67
CA PRO A 169 -5.54 -23.49 -27.75
C PRO A 169 -6.46 -22.27 -27.55
N LEU A 170 -5.86 -21.09 -27.48
CA LEU A 170 -6.58 -19.83 -27.25
C LEU A 170 -6.90 -19.14 -28.58
N ASP A 171 -8.10 -18.59 -28.68
CA ASP A 171 -8.40 -17.59 -29.70
C ASP A 171 -7.75 -16.22 -29.36
N PRO A 172 -7.69 -15.26 -30.31
CA PRO A 172 -7.07 -13.96 -30.06
C PRO A 172 -7.70 -13.15 -28.92
N ALA A 173 -9.00 -13.31 -28.66
CA ALA A 173 -9.68 -12.59 -27.59
C ALA A 173 -9.31 -13.15 -26.21
N GLN A 174 -9.24 -14.49 -26.11
CA GLN A 174 -8.80 -15.16 -24.89
C GLN A 174 -7.33 -14.88 -24.59
N LEU A 175 -6.46 -14.84 -25.60
CA LEU A 175 -5.06 -14.44 -25.44
C LEU A 175 -4.93 -13.00 -24.93
N LEU A 176 -5.73 -12.08 -25.42
CA LEU A 176 -5.74 -10.70 -24.94
C LEU A 176 -6.19 -10.62 -23.47
N ASP A 177 -7.22 -11.36 -23.09
CA ASP A 177 -7.68 -11.42 -21.69
C ASP A 177 -6.63 -12.05 -20.76
N LEU A 178 -5.92 -13.09 -21.22
CA LEU A 178 -4.77 -13.66 -20.52
C LEU A 178 -3.71 -12.58 -20.24
N ILE A 179 -3.30 -11.83 -21.27
CA ILE A 179 -2.27 -10.78 -21.13
C ILE A 179 -2.71 -9.69 -20.14
N LYS A 180 -3.98 -9.26 -20.21
CA LYS A 180 -4.53 -8.26 -19.28
C LYS A 180 -4.48 -8.74 -17.84
N TRP A 181 -4.85 -9.99 -17.58
CA TRP A 181 -4.86 -10.56 -16.24
C TRP A 181 -3.46 -10.77 -15.69
N ALA A 182 -2.53 -11.29 -16.49
CA ALA A 182 -1.13 -11.45 -16.09
C ALA A 182 -0.54 -10.10 -15.65
N GLN A 183 -0.71 -9.06 -16.49
CA GLN A 183 -0.23 -7.72 -16.15
C GLN A 183 -0.93 -7.09 -14.94
N LEU A 184 -2.20 -7.43 -14.70
CA LEU A 184 -2.91 -6.92 -13.52
C LEU A 184 -2.40 -7.60 -12.25
N PHE A 185 -2.17 -8.91 -12.29
CA PHE A 185 -1.59 -9.66 -11.18
C PHE A 185 -0.20 -9.13 -10.79
N ASP A 186 0.69 -8.87 -11.75
CA ASP A 186 1.99 -8.22 -11.50
C ASP A 186 1.86 -6.85 -10.82
N ARG A 187 0.76 -6.13 -11.05
CA ARG A 187 0.52 -4.82 -10.42
C ARG A 187 -0.10 -4.94 -9.03
N ILE A 188 -0.88 -5.98 -8.78
CA ILE A 188 -1.41 -6.27 -7.45
C ILE A 188 -0.27 -6.75 -6.53
N GLU A 189 0.61 -7.62 -7.03
CA GLU A 189 1.84 -8.04 -6.35
C GLU A 189 2.68 -6.83 -5.94
N GLU A 190 2.98 -5.93 -6.89
CA GLU A 190 3.71 -4.69 -6.59
C GLU A 190 3.02 -3.86 -5.49
N ALA A 191 1.68 -3.77 -5.48
CA ALA A 191 0.98 -3.02 -4.44
C ALA A 191 1.12 -3.66 -3.06
N ILE A 192 1.13 -5.00 -2.99
CA ILE A 192 1.36 -5.77 -1.76
C ILE A 192 2.80 -5.58 -1.27
N ASP A 193 3.77 -5.66 -2.17
CA ASP A 193 5.18 -5.46 -1.82
C ASP A 193 5.45 -4.06 -1.31
N ARG A 194 4.92 -3.03 -1.97
CA ARG A 194 5.07 -1.64 -1.50
C ARG A 194 4.40 -1.40 -0.16
N ALA A 195 3.26 -2.04 0.11
CA ALA A 195 2.67 -2.03 1.44
C ALA A 195 3.60 -2.69 2.47
N GLY A 196 4.22 -3.82 2.13
CA GLY A 196 5.26 -4.47 2.94
C GLY A 196 6.45 -3.56 3.24
N THR A 197 6.92 -2.79 2.26
CA THR A 197 8.03 -1.83 2.43
C THR A 197 7.72 -0.76 3.48
N ILE A 198 6.47 -0.31 3.62
CA ILE A 198 6.09 0.63 4.69
C ILE A 198 6.40 0.02 6.07
N ALA A 199 6.03 -1.24 6.28
CA ALA A 199 6.28 -1.92 7.55
C ALA A 199 7.77 -2.12 7.84
N GLU A 200 8.56 -2.46 6.82
CA GLU A 200 10.03 -2.57 6.93
C GLU A 200 10.68 -1.22 7.28
N VAL A 201 10.18 -0.11 6.72
CA VAL A 201 10.67 1.23 7.07
C VAL A 201 10.28 1.60 8.50
N ILE A 202 9.05 1.32 8.94
CA ILE A 202 8.61 1.55 10.32
C ILE A 202 9.47 0.73 11.30
N GLU A 203 9.81 -0.50 10.97
CA GLU A 203 10.72 -1.34 11.76
C GLU A 203 12.11 -0.72 11.91
N ASN A 204 12.71 -0.32 10.78
CA ASN A 204 14.03 0.30 10.79
C ASN A 204 14.05 1.58 11.62
N VAL A 205 12.97 2.35 11.55
CA VAL A 205 12.74 3.53 12.38
C VAL A 205 12.63 3.16 13.86
N LEU A 206 11.85 2.14 14.22
CA LEU A 206 11.72 1.69 15.61
C LEU A 206 13.08 1.28 16.18
N LEU A 207 13.84 0.44 15.46
CA LEU A 207 15.14 -0.08 15.90
C LEU A 207 16.20 1.02 16.08
N ARG A 208 16.17 2.09 15.27
CA ARG A 208 17.08 3.23 15.39
C ARG A 208 16.79 4.13 16.61
N ASN A 209 15.57 4.06 17.14
CA ASN A 209 15.08 4.92 18.22
C ASN A 209 14.90 4.17 19.56
N VAL A 210 15.44 2.95 19.67
CA VAL A 210 15.58 2.18 20.93
C VAL A 210 16.73 2.72 21.78
#